data_AF-A0A0S2TG83-F1
#
_entry.id   AF-A0A0S2TG83-F1
#
_cell.length_a   1.000
_cell.length_b   1.000
_cell.length_c   1.000
_cell.angle_alpha   90.00
_cell.angle_beta   90.00
_cell.angle_gamma   90.00
#
_symmetry.space_group_name_H-M   'P 1'
#
loop_
_entity.id
_entity.type
_entity.pdbx_description
1 polymer ?
#
loop_
_entity_poly.entity_id
_entity_poly.type
_entity_poly.pdbx_seq_one_letter_code
_entity_poly.pdbx_strand_id
1 'polypeptide(L)'
;MTIDKALRALEAFQGDSLTESLSDIESRIIGLGVGDVGELCAAQGIDETFMDSAIAVKRVAGQINVIIHAAGILRSLPGIIEPGEKVESVSLGAGNTGRQFDLETNMRVAEYKFIDWQGGPESIRQNGIFKDFFELAEYETHKKKYLYVVGTEYPLKFFSGGRALTSVLSRYPKILERIQEKYGDSITKVRDYYEMKKREVTICDVTPYIGRNA
;
A
#
# COMPACT_ATOMS: atom_id res chain seq x y z
N MET A 1 -1.81 -11.10 -27.36
CA MET A 1 -2.52 -11.94 -26.36
C MET A 1 -3.37 -11.02 -25.49
N THR A 2 -4.63 -11.35 -25.20
CA THR A 2 -5.49 -10.53 -24.32
C THR A 2 -5.29 -10.94 -22.86
N ILE A 3 -5.46 -10.01 -21.91
CA ILE A 3 -5.30 -10.29 -20.48
C ILE A 3 -6.27 -11.36 -19.98
N ASP A 4 -7.48 -11.41 -20.56
CA ASP A 4 -8.50 -12.45 -20.28
C ASP A 4 -7.99 -13.86 -20.63
N LYS A 5 -7.28 -14.04 -21.76
CA LYS A 5 -6.69 -15.34 -22.11
C LYS A 5 -5.58 -15.73 -21.14
N ALA A 6 -4.76 -14.76 -20.72
CA ALA A 6 -3.68 -15.00 -19.77
C ALA A 6 -4.22 -15.38 -18.39
N LEU A 7 -5.28 -14.72 -17.92
CA LEU A 7 -5.94 -15.05 -16.65
C LEU A 7 -6.54 -16.45 -16.68
N ARG A 8 -7.25 -16.83 -17.75
CA ARG A 8 -7.82 -18.18 -17.89
C ARG A 8 -6.77 -19.28 -17.87
N ALA A 9 -5.61 -19.04 -18.49
CA ALA A 9 -4.51 -20.00 -18.47
C ALA A 9 -3.96 -20.21 -17.04
N LEU A 10 -3.85 -19.14 -16.26
CA LEU A 10 -3.43 -19.21 -14.86
C LEU A 10 -4.49 -19.87 -13.97
N GLU A 11 -5.77 -19.55 -14.17
CA GLU A 11 -6.89 -20.18 -13.46
C GLU A 11 -6.94 -21.69 -13.72
N ALA A 12 -6.75 -22.11 -14.98
CA ALA A 12 -6.71 -23.52 -15.34
C ALA A 12 -5.52 -24.25 -14.67
N PHE A 13 -4.34 -23.62 -14.62
CA PHE A 13 -3.17 -24.18 -13.95
C PHE A 13 -3.32 -24.24 -12.42
N GLN A 14 -4.00 -23.27 -11.83
CA GLN A 14 -4.32 -23.26 -10.40
C GLN A 14 -5.28 -24.39 -10.01
N GLY A 15 -6.24 -24.72 -10.89
CA GLY A 15 -7.29 -25.69 -10.61
C GLY A 15 -8.10 -25.33 -9.35
N ASP A 16 -8.65 -26.34 -8.67
CA ASP A 16 -9.36 -26.14 -7.40
C ASP A 16 -8.39 -25.87 -6.23
N SER A 17 -7.15 -26.35 -6.33
CA SER A 17 -6.09 -26.18 -5.31
C SER A 17 -4.70 -26.21 -5.93
N LEU A 18 -4.04 -25.04 -5.94
CA LEU A 18 -2.67 -24.94 -6.45
C LEU A 18 -1.71 -25.89 -5.72
N THR A 19 -1.88 -26.05 -4.41
CA THR A 19 -1.01 -26.92 -3.61
C THR A 19 -1.12 -28.38 -4.03
N GLU A 20 -2.34 -28.84 -4.32
CA GLU A 20 -2.56 -30.22 -4.78
C GLU A 20 -2.04 -30.42 -6.21
N SER A 21 -2.29 -29.46 -7.10
CA SER A 21 -1.78 -29.49 -8.48
C SER A 21 -0.25 -29.54 -8.53
N LEU A 22 0.44 -28.74 -7.69
CA LEU A 22 1.90 -28.77 -7.60
C LEU A 22 2.40 -30.10 -7.05
N SER A 23 1.77 -30.64 -6.00
CA SER A 23 2.17 -31.91 -5.41
C SER A 23 2.02 -33.09 -6.40
N ASP A 24 0.97 -33.12 -7.23
CA ASP A 24 0.82 -34.11 -8.29
C ASP A 24 1.97 -34.02 -9.31
N ILE A 25 2.26 -32.81 -9.80
CA ILE A 25 3.36 -32.58 -10.76
C ILE A 25 4.71 -33.01 -10.16
N GLU A 26 4.99 -32.64 -8.91
CA GLU A 26 6.21 -33.02 -8.19
C GLU A 26 6.36 -34.54 -8.08
N SER A 27 5.26 -35.26 -7.84
CA SER A 27 5.30 -36.73 -7.76
C SER A 27 5.55 -37.40 -9.12
N ARG A 28 4.97 -36.84 -10.18
CA ARG A 28 4.98 -37.41 -11.54
C ARG A 28 6.26 -37.12 -12.31
N ILE A 29 6.96 -36.04 -11.98
CA ILE A 29 8.18 -35.64 -12.70
C ILE A 29 9.42 -36.46 -12.29
N ILE A 30 9.38 -37.15 -11.16
CA ILE A 30 10.51 -37.91 -10.63
C ILE A 30 10.86 -39.06 -11.58
N GLY A 31 12.12 -39.10 -12.03
CA GLY A 31 12.66 -40.16 -12.90
C GLY A 31 12.35 -40.01 -14.39
N LEU A 32 11.65 -38.93 -14.79
CA LEU A 32 11.35 -38.65 -16.20
C LEU A 32 12.59 -38.17 -16.98
N GLY A 33 12.70 -38.59 -18.24
CA GLY A 33 13.70 -38.11 -19.18
C GLY A 33 13.23 -36.86 -19.94
N VAL A 34 14.10 -36.29 -20.78
CA VAL A 34 13.83 -35.02 -21.51
C VAL A 34 12.55 -35.09 -22.35
N GLY A 35 12.28 -36.23 -23.01
CA GLY A 35 11.05 -36.42 -23.80
C GLY A 35 9.79 -36.45 -22.92
N ASP A 36 9.83 -37.23 -21.85
CA ASP A 36 8.70 -37.41 -20.93
C ASP A 36 8.37 -36.12 -20.16
N VAL A 37 9.39 -35.31 -19.85
CA VAL A 37 9.20 -33.96 -19.26
C VAL A 37 8.49 -33.04 -20.24
N GLY A 38 8.84 -33.08 -21.53
CA GLY A 38 8.16 -32.30 -22.57
C GLY A 38 6.68 -32.66 -22.68
N GLU A 39 6.35 -33.96 -22.65
CA GLU A 39 4.98 -34.46 -22.68
C GLU A 39 4.20 -34.06 -21.40
N LEU A 40 4.82 -34.16 -20.23
CA LEU A 40 4.21 -33.73 -18.96
C LEU A 40 3.88 -32.23 -18.97
N CYS A 41 4.83 -31.39 -19.40
CA CYS A 41 4.61 -29.95 -19.53
C CYS A 41 3.48 -29.62 -20.51
N ALA A 42 3.47 -30.26 -21.68
CA ALA A 42 2.41 -30.06 -22.68
C ALA A 42 1.04 -30.51 -22.15
N ALA A 43 0.96 -31.64 -21.45
CA ALA A 43 -0.27 -32.15 -20.84
C ALA A 43 -0.82 -31.21 -19.74
N GLN A 44 0.06 -30.48 -19.06
CA GLN A 44 -0.31 -29.49 -18.06
C GLN A 44 -0.49 -28.07 -18.66
N GLY A 45 -0.37 -27.91 -19.98
CA GLY A 45 -0.47 -26.62 -20.65
C GLY A 45 0.67 -25.64 -20.29
N ILE A 46 1.80 -26.15 -19.81
CA ILE A 46 2.99 -25.36 -19.44
C ILE A 46 3.89 -25.23 -20.68
N ASP A 47 3.68 -24.17 -21.44
CA ASP A 47 4.48 -23.83 -22.62
C ASP A 47 4.98 -22.37 -22.58
N GLU A 48 5.64 -21.92 -23.65
CA GLU A 48 6.11 -20.54 -23.78
C GLU A 48 4.95 -19.53 -23.65
N THR A 49 3.76 -19.88 -24.17
CA THR A 49 2.57 -19.01 -24.11
C THR A 49 2.05 -18.87 -22.66
N PHE A 50 2.08 -19.95 -21.88
CA PHE A 50 1.75 -19.93 -20.46
C PHE A 50 2.74 -19.06 -19.67
N MET A 51 4.04 -19.21 -19.93
CA MET A 51 5.07 -18.40 -19.26
C MET A 51 4.93 -16.91 -19.57
N ASP A 52 4.70 -16.56 -20.84
CA ASP A 52 4.43 -15.18 -21.27
C ASP A 52 3.17 -14.62 -20.61
N SER A 53 2.12 -15.44 -20.48
CA SER A 53 0.87 -15.09 -19.80
C SER A 53 1.11 -14.76 -18.32
N ALA A 54 1.83 -15.62 -17.61
CA ALA A 54 2.16 -15.44 -16.20
C ALA A 54 2.97 -14.15 -15.97
N ILE A 55 3.96 -13.89 -16.83
CA ILE A 55 4.79 -12.68 -16.78
C ILE A 55 3.94 -11.43 -17.06
N ALA A 56 3.06 -11.48 -18.06
CA ALA A 56 2.18 -10.37 -18.40
C ALA A 56 1.24 -10.01 -17.25
N VAL A 57 0.59 -11.01 -16.64
CA VAL A 57 -0.29 -10.82 -15.48
C VAL A 57 0.51 -10.29 -14.29
N LYS A 58 1.68 -10.87 -13.99
CA LYS A 58 2.57 -10.42 -12.91
C LYS A 58 2.98 -8.95 -13.09
N ARG A 59 3.29 -8.53 -14.32
CA ARG A 59 3.67 -7.15 -14.63
C ARG A 59 2.51 -6.19 -14.34
N VAL A 60 1.29 -6.53 -14.75
CA VAL A 60 0.10 -5.71 -14.46
C VAL A 60 -0.19 -5.69 -12.96
N ALA A 61 -0.23 -6.86 -12.33
CA ALA A 61 -0.49 -7.01 -10.90
C ALA A 61 0.51 -6.22 -10.04
N GLY A 62 1.80 -6.23 -10.42
CA GLY A 62 2.84 -5.45 -9.75
C GLY A 62 2.63 -3.92 -9.82
N GLN A 63 1.85 -3.43 -10.79
CA GLN A 63 1.54 -2.01 -10.94
C GLN A 63 0.19 -1.61 -10.34
N ILE A 64 -0.67 -2.57 -9.97
CA ILE A 64 -2.02 -2.27 -9.44
C ILE A 64 -1.95 -1.36 -8.21
N ASN A 65 -1.01 -1.57 -7.29
CA ASN A 65 -0.86 -0.72 -6.11
C ASN A 65 -0.58 0.75 -6.48
N VAL A 66 0.26 0.98 -7.49
CA VAL A 66 0.58 2.33 -7.98
C VAL A 66 -0.62 2.96 -8.67
N ILE A 67 -1.34 2.16 -9.48
CA ILE A 67 -2.56 2.60 -10.17
C ILE A 67 -3.65 2.97 -9.16
N ILE A 68 -3.91 2.13 -8.16
CA ILE A 68 -4.88 2.41 -7.10
C ILE A 68 -4.53 3.70 -6.37
N HIS A 69 -3.25 3.90 -6.06
CA HIS A 69 -2.80 5.11 -5.39
C HIS A 69 -3.01 6.36 -6.25
N ALA A 70 -2.52 6.37 -7.49
CA ALA A 70 -2.68 7.51 -8.40
C ALA A 70 -4.16 7.81 -8.71
N ALA A 71 -4.93 6.77 -9.05
CA ALA A 71 -6.34 6.91 -9.36
C ALA A 71 -7.15 7.32 -8.13
N GLY A 72 -6.83 6.79 -6.95
CA GLY A 72 -7.48 7.14 -5.69
C GLY A 72 -7.31 8.62 -5.34
N ILE A 73 -6.09 9.15 -5.50
CA ILE A 73 -5.84 10.60 -5.33
C ILE A 73 -6.67 11.39 -6.33
N LEU A 74 -6.53 11.13 -7.63
CA LEU A 74 -7.22 11.90 -8.67
C LEU A 74 -8.74 11.84 -8.53
N ARG A 75 -9.27 10.67 -8.14
CA ARG A 75 -10.70 10.45 -7.97
C ARG A 75 -11.27 11.18 -6.76
N SER A 76 -10.49 11.32 -5.68
CA SER A 76 -10.94 12.00 -4.46
C SER A 76 -10.98 13.53 -4.60
N LEU A 77 -10.10 14.12 -5.43
CA LEU A 77 -9.93 15.58 -5.57
C LEU A 77 -11.25 16.35 -5.71
N PRO A 78 -12.20 15.99 -6.61
CA PRO A 78 -13.44 16.74 -6.78
C PRO A 78 -14.31 16.80 -5.52
N GLY A 79 -14.18 15.82 -4.61
CA GLY A 79 -14.96 15.75 -3.37
C GLY A 79 -14.30 16.41 -2.16
N ILE A 80 -12.99 16.64 -2.21
CA ILE A 80 -12.23 17.18 -1.07
C ILE A 80 -11.77 18.62 -1.27
N ILE A 81 -11.61 19.08 -2.51
CA ILE A 81 -11.10 20.43 -2.82
C ILE A 81 -12.19 21.47 -2.52
N GLU A 82 -11.85 22.48 -1.72
CA GLU A 82 -12.77 23.56 -1.32
C GLU A 82 -12.87 24.65 -2.40
N PRO A 83 -13.95 25.45 -2.44
CA PRO A 83 -14.04 26.60 -3.34
C PRO A 83 -12.86 27.57 -3.16
N GLY A 84 -12.14 27.86 -4.25
CA GLY A 84 -10.96 28.73 -4.23
C GLY A 84 -9.64 28.01 -3.90
N GLU A 85 -9.68 26.74 -3.52
CA GLU A 85 -8.50 25.92 -3.37
C GLU A 85 -7.96 25.48 -4.75
N LYS A 86 -6.65 25.52 -4.91
CA LYS A 86 -5.92 25.23 -6.15
C LYS A 86 -4.81 24.23 -5.87
N VAL A 87 -4.78 23.16 -6.65
CA VAL A 87 -3.71 22.17 -6.63
C VAL A 87 -2.40 22.82 -7.07
N GLU A 88 -1.37 22.71 -6.24
CA GLU A 88 -0.01 23.18 -6.52
C GLU A 88 0.89 22.03 -6.96
N SER A 89 0.74 20.85 -6.33
CA SER A 89 1.43 19.63 -6.77
C SER A 89 0.70 18.35 -6.37
N VAL A 90 0.94 17.28 -7.13
CA VAL A 90 0.52 15.91 -6.82
C VAL A 90 1.68 14.94 -7.06
N SER A 91 1.84 13.96 -6.19
CA SER A 91 2.77 12.83 -6.38
C SER A 91 1.97 11.57 -6.70
N LEU A 92 2.00 11.14 -7.97
CA LEU A 92 1.18 10.01 -8.44
C LEU A 92 2.00 8.74 -8.74
N GLY A 93 3.33 8.83 -8.72
CA GLY A 93 4.24 7.77 -9.17
C GLY A 93 4.82 6.93 -8.03
N ALA A 94 5.31 5.75 -8.37
CA ALA A 94 6.09 4.92 -7.46
C ALA A 94 7.43 5.60 -7.13
N GLY A 95 7.61 5.97 -5.85
CA GLY A 95 8.73 6.78 -5.40
C GLY A 95 8.44 8.25 -5.65
N ASN A 96 8.43 9.02 -4.56
CA ASN A 96 8.23 10.47 -4.59
C ASN A 96 9.02 11.08 -5.74
N THR A 97 8.31 11.71 -6.68
CA THR A 97 8.86 12.32 -7.89
C THR A 97 9.66 13.60 -7.59
N GLY A 98 10.37 13.63 -6.45
CA GLY A 98 10.93 14.82 -5.82
C GLY A 98 9.91 15.63 -5.00
N ARG A 99 8.67 15.15 -4.88
CA ARG A 99 7.60 15.82 -4.11
C ARG A 99 7.62 15.37 -2.65
N GLN A 100 7.31 16.31 -1.76
CA GLN A 100 7.31 16.05 -0.32
C GLN A 100 6.04 15.32 0.13
N PHE A 101 4.88 15.66 -0.45
CA PHE A 101 3.58 15.11 -0.11
C PHE A 101 2.87 14.56 -1.35
N ASP A 102 1.90 13.66 -1.13
CA ASP A 102 1.03 13.12 -2.18
C ASP A 102 0.18 14.21 -2.84
N LEU A 103 -0.31 15.17 -2.03
CA LEU A 103 -1.06 16.32 -2.50
C LEU A 103 -0.60 17.59 -1.77
N GLU A 104 -0.36 18.64 -2.54
CA GLU A 104 -0.19 19.98 -2.03
C GLU A 104 -1.09 20.96 -2.81
N THR A 105 -1.79 21.80 -2.07
CA THR A 105 -2.61 22.90 -2.58
C THR A 105 -2.17 24.19 -1.90
N ASN A 106 -2.76 25.31 -2.32
CA ASN A 106 -2.60 26.57 -1.61
C ASN A 106 -3.22 26.58 -0.20
N MET A 107 -3.98 25.54 0.19
CA MET A 107 -4.70 25.47 1.47
C MET A 107 -4.33 24.24 2.31
N ARG A 108 -3.83 23.16 1.71
CA ARG A 108 -3.53 21.91 2.42
C ARG A 108 -2.30 21.18 1.90
N VAL A 109 -1.73 20.36 2.76
CA VAL A 109 -0.80 19.27 2.42
C VAL A 109 -1.43 17.96 2.87
N ALA A 110 -1.25 16.90 2.10
CA ALA A 110 -1.86 15.62 2.44
C ALA A 110 -1.07 14.40 1.96
N GLU A 111 -1.24 13.32 2.73
CA GLU A 111 -0.76 11.97 2.46
C GLU A 111 -1.94 11.03 2.30
N TYR A 112 -1.80 10.00 1.45
CA TYR A 112 -2.84 9.01 1.18
C TYR A 112 -2.38 7.59 1.51
N LYS A 113 -3.27 6.82 2.12
CA LYS A 113 -3.12 5.37 2.34
C LYS A 113 -4.37 4.61 1.94
N PHE A 114 -4.34 4.07 0.73
CA PHE A 114 -5.36 3.16 0.21
C PHE A 114 -5.06 1.73 0.64
N ILE A 115 -5.26 1.46 1.93
CA ILE A 115 -4.98 0.17 2.55
C ILE A 115 -6.30 -0.48 2.94
N ASP A 116 -6.58 -1.65 2.38
CA ASP A 116 -7.67 -2.52 2.84
C ASP A 116 -7.16 -3.33 4.04
N TRP A 117 -7.43 -2.81 5.23
CA TRP A 117 -7.03 -3.41 6.51
C TRP A 117 -7.74 -4.74 6.72
N GLN A 118 -6.97 -5.80 6.95
CA GLN A 118 -7.50 -7.17 7.16
C GLN A 118 -7.61 -7.52 8.66
N GLY A 119 -7.06 -6.67 9.52
CA GLY A 119 -6.90 -6.96 10.93
C GLY A 119 -5.71 -7.87 11.23
N GLY A 120 -5.24 -7.84 12.48
CA GLY A 120 -4.02 -8.54 12.89
C GLY A 120 -2.75 -7.70 12.77
N PRO A 121 -1.55 -8.34 12.83
CA PRO A 121 -0.27 -7.64 12.85
C PRO A 121 0.14 -7.13 11.46
N GLU A 122 -0.44 -6.01 11.04
CA GLU A 122 -0.11 -5.34 9.77
C GLU A 122 1.08 -4.37 9.91
N SER A 123 2.18 -4.85 10.51
CA SER A 123 3.30 -4.03 10.98
C SER A 123 3.90 -3.12 9.91
N ILE A 124 4.07 -3.60 8.68
CA ILE A 124 4.65 -2.79 7.58
C ILE A 124 3.74 -1.59 7.25
N ARG A 125 2.43 -1.84 7.14
CA ARG A 125 1.40 -0.83 6.84
C ARG A 125 1.29 0.20 7.97
N GLN A 126 1.29 -0.28 9.22
CA GLN A 126 1.29 0.55 10.43
C GLN A 126 2.54 1.44 10.54
N ASN A 127 3.72 0.89 10.22
CA ASN A 127 4.96 1.66 10.26
C ASN A 127 4.96 2.78 9.21
N GLY A 128 4.47 2.49 8.01
CA GLY A 128 4.31 3.49 6.94
C GLY A 128 3.37 4.62 7.34
N ILE A 129 2.16 4.30 7.80
CA ILE A 129 1.18 5.35 8.16
C ILE A 129 1.67 6.23 9.33
N PHE A 130 2.44 5.67 10.29
CA PHE A 130 3.05 6.48 11.35
C PHE A 130 4.08 7.46 10.80
N LYS A 131 4.97 7.01 9.91
CA LYS A 131 5.96 7.87 9.25
C LYS A 131 5.27 9.07 8.60
N ASP A 132 4.21 8.83 7.83
CA ASP A 132 3.57 9.90 7.06
C ASP A 132 2.78 10.86 7.96
N PHE A 133 2.17 10.35 9.03
CA PHE A 133 1.62 11.21 10.10
C PHE A 133 2.69 12.09 10.74
N PHE A 134 3.86 11.53 11.07
CA PHE A 134 4.97 12.28 11.64
C PHE A 134 5.45 13.38 10.68
N GLU A 135 5.64 13.06 9.40
CA GLU A 135 6.09 14.02 8.39
C GLU A 135 5.10 15.18 8.22
N LEU A 136 3.80 14.89 8.19
CA LEU A 136 2.76 15.92 8.20
C LEU A 136 2.80 16.76 9.50
N ALA A 137 2.85 16.10 10.66
CA ALA A 137 2.79 16.76 11.96
C ALA A 137 3.97 17.71 12.20
N GLU A 138 5.19 17.32 11.79
CA GLU A 138 6.40 18.11 11.93
C GLU A 138 6.63 19.13 10.80
N TYR A 139 5.83 19.10 9.73
CA TYR A 139 5.99 20.05 8.64
C TYR A 139 5.49 21.44 9.04
N GLU A 140 6.37 22.44 8.99
CA GLU A 140 6.05 23.82 9.34
C GLU A 140 5.36 24.52 8.17
N THR A 141 4.06 24.73 8.28
CA THR A 141 3.24 25.40 7.27
C THR A 141 1.96 25.96 7.88
N HIS A 142 1.36 26.94 7.21
CA HIS A 142 0.03 27.44 7.52
C HIS A 142 -1.09 26.59 6.88
N LYS A 143 -0.72 25.68 5.96
CA LYS A 143 -1.65 24.80 5.26
C LYS A 143 -2.23 23.76 6.23
N LYS A 144 -3.51 23.42 6.04
CA LYS A 144 -4.17 22.31 6.75
C LYS A 144 -3.44 20.99 6.42
N LYS A 145 -3.30 20.09 7.38
CA LYS A 145 -2.60 18.81 7.19
C LYS A 145 -3.59 17.65 7.25
N TYR A 146 -3.60 16.82 6.22
CA TYR A 146 -4.53 15.69 6.12
C TYR A 146 -3.83 14.37 5.88
N LEU A 147 -4.24 13.34 6.61
CA LEU A 147 -3.89 11.96 6.32
C LEU A 147 -5.18 11.24 5.89
N TYR A 148 -5.30 11.01 4.58
CA TYR A 148 -6.44 10.34 3.98
C TYR A 148 -6.23 8.81 4.00
N VAL A 149 -7.21 8.09 4.54
CA VAL A 149 -7.18 6.63 4.71
C VAL A 149 -8.46 6.01 4.19
N VAL A 150 -8.42 4.74 3.81
CA VAL A 150 -9.64 3.94 3.57
C VAL A 150 -10.11 3.37 4.91
N GLY A 151 -11.18 3.95 5.45
CA GLY A 151 -11.70 3.65 6.78
C GLY A 151 -10.77 4.13 7.91
N THR A 152 -11.34 4.71 8.96
CA THR A 152 -10.54 5.28 10.07
C THR A 152 -10.37 4.35 11.26
N GLU A 153 -11.15 3.27 11.36
CA GLU A 153 -11.16 2.41 12.55
C GLU A 153 -9.77 1.83 12.88
N TYR A 154 -9.15 1.14 11.92
CA TYR A 154 -7.83 0.52 12.11
C TYR A 154 -6.70 1.56 12.29
N PRO A 155 -6.58 2.61 11.46
CA PRO A 155 -5.60 3.68 11.69
C PRO A 155 -5.71 4.30 13.08
N LEU A 156 -6.91 4.68 13.52
CA LEU A 156 -7.09 5.31 14.83
C LEU A 156 -6.80 4.34 15.97
N LYS A 157 -7.22 3.08 15.86
CA LYS A 157 -6.86 2.03 16.84
C LYS A 157 -5.35 1.84 16.96
N PHE A 158 -4.63 1.90 15.84
CA PHE A 158 -3.16 1.84 15.83
C PHE A 158 -2.54 3.08 16.48
N PHE A 159 -2.99 4.28 16.11
CA PHE A 159 -2.46 5.54 16.66
C PHE A 159 -2.72 5.69 18.17
N SER A 160 -3.86 5.24 18.66
CA SER A 160 -4.17 5.16 20.10
C SER A 160 -3.52 3.94 20.78
N GLY A 161 -2.83 3.09 20.02
CA GLY A 161 -2.22 1.86 20.47
C GLY A 161 -0.87 2.04 21.18
N GLY A 162 -0.43 0.97 21.85
CA GLY A 162 0.78 0.97 22.68
C GLY A 162 2.06 0.46 22.01
N ARG A 163 2.12 0.37 20.67
CA ARG A 163 3.33 -0.11 19.97
C ARG A 163 4.51 0.82 20.25
N ALA A 164 5.67 0.24 20.54
CA ALA A 164 6.89 1.00 20.81
C ALA A 164 7.39 1.71 19.54
N LEU A 165 7.81 2.97 19.66
CA LEU A 165 8.36 3.75 18.55
C LEU A 165 9.64 3.13 18.00
N THR A 166 10.46 2.52 18.85
CA THR A 166 11.66 1.76 18.42
C THR A 166 11.33 0.61 17.46
N SER A 167 10.17 -0.03 17.62
CA SER A 167 9.68 -1.07 16.70
C SER A 167 9.10 -0.46 15.41
N VAL A 168 8.26 0.57 15.56
CA VAL A 168 7.55 1.20 14.44
C VAL A 168 8.51 1.93 13.50
N LEU A 169 9.52 2.58 14.05
CA LEU A 169 10.53 3.37 13.34
C LEU A 169 11.84 2.62 13.13
N SER A 170 11.85 1.29 13.27
CA SER A 170 13.05 0.45 13.06
C SER A 170 13.70 0.62 11.68
N ARG A 171 12.89 0.98 10.65
CA ARG A 171 13.39 1.31 9.30
C ARG A 171 13.60 2.81 9.06
N TYR A 172 13.33 3.64 10.06
CA TYR A 172 13.39 5.11 10.01
C TYR A 172 14.10 5.69 11.25
N PRO A 173 15.34 5.29 11.56
CA PRO A 173 16.04 5.66 12.80
C PRO A 173 16.15 7.18 12.98
N LYS A 174 16.36 7.94 11.90
CA LYS A 174 16.41 9.42 11.93
C LYS A 174 15.11 10.07 12.43
N ILE A 175 13.96 9.45 12.19
CA ILE A 175 12.68 9.96 12.71
C ILE A 175 12.63 9.76 14.22
N LEU A 176 13.08 8.60 14.69
CA LEU A 176 13.13 8.30 16.12
C LEU A 176 14.08 9.26 16.85
N GLU A 177 15.28 9.46 16.31
CA GLU A 177 16.26 10.43 16.82
C GLU A 177 15.64 11.82 16.94
N ARG A 178 14.98 12.32 15.88
CA ARG A 178 14.31 13.63 15.91
C ARG A 178 13.22 13.73 16.97
N ILE A 179 12.45 12.66 17.21
CA ILE A 179 11.44 12.65 18.27
C ILE A 179 12.12 12.77 19.63
N GLN A 180 13.18 11.98 19.87
CA GLN A 180 13.91 11.97 21.14
C GLN A 180 14.61 13.31 21.39
N GLU A 181 15.25 13.89 20.38
CA GLU A 181 15.91 15.20 20.48
C GLU A 181 14.92 16.33 20.79
N LYS A 182 13.73 16.32 20.15
CA LYS A 182 12.77 17.42 20.25
C LYS A 182 11.84 17.31 21.47
N TYR A 183 11.47 16.08 21.86
CA TYR A 183 10.43 15.83 22.86
C TYR A 183 10.93 14.99 24.07
N GLY A 184 12.18 14.52 24.02
CA GLY A 184 12.80 13.74 25.09
C GLY A 184 12.37 12.27 25.12
N ASP A 185 13.02 11.51 26.01
CA ASP A 185 12.88 10.05 26.14
C ASP A 185 11.52 9.58 26.71
N SER A 186 10.65 10.52 27.10
CA SER A 186 9.30 10.20 27.60
C SER A 186 8.37 9.69 26.49
N ILE A 187 8.66 10.03 25.22
CA ILE A 187 7.87 9.64 24.06
C ILE A 187 8.36 8.28 23.56
N THR A 188 7.74 7.21 24.03
CA THR A 188 8.23 5.84 23.78
C THR A 188 7.28 4.99 22.93
N LYS A 189 5.99 5.33 22.91
CA LYS A 189 4.94 4.61 22.19
C LYS A 189 4.27 5.50 21.15
N VAL A 190 3.65 4.86 20.16
CA VAL A 190 2.86 5.52 19.10
C VAL A 190 1.85 6.51 19.68
N ARG A 191 1.05 6.07 20.67
CA ARG A 191 0.07 6.93 21.34
C ARG A 191 0.66 8.18 22.00
N ASP A 192 1.89 8.09 22.52
CA ASP A 192 2.49 9.20 23.26
C ASP A 192 2.77 10.36 22.29
N TYR A 193 3.34 10.06 21.12
CA TYR A 193 3.53 11.03 20.04
C TYR A 193 2.20 11.48 19.42
N TYR A 194 1.29 10.53 19.17
CA TYR A 194 0.00 10.83 18.55
C TYR A 194 -0.84 11.79 19.39
N GLU A 195 -0.97 11.56 20.70
CA GLU A 195 -1.76 12.42 21.59
C GLU A 195 -1.26 13.87 21.61
N MET A 196 0.06 14.07 21.51
CA MET A 196 0.69 15.38 21.42
C MET A 196 0.36 16.09 20.09
N LYS A 197 0.27 15.34 18.98
CA LYS A 197 0.19 15.90 17.62
C LYS A 197 -1.15 15.73 16.91
N LYS A 198 -2.12 15.00 17.49
CA LYS A 198 -3.40 14.67 16.84
C LYS A 198 -4.25 15.88 16.44
N ARG A 199 -3.99 17.06 17.00
CA ARG A 199 -4.66 18.31 16.60
C ARG A 199 -4.03 18.98 15.38
N GLU A 200 -2.79 18.62 15.05
CA GLU A 200 -2.04 19.17 13.91
C GLU A 200 -2.43 18.51 12.60
N VAL A 201 -2.83 17.23 12.62
CA VAL A 201 -3.12 16.43 11.42
C VAL A 201 -4.51 15.82 11.52
N THR A 202 -5.35 16.09 10.53
CA THR A 202 -6.69 15.50 10.43
C THR A 202 -6.59 14.14 9.72
N ILE A 203 -6.93 13.07 10.42
CA ILE A 203 -7.08 11.73 9.82
C ILE A 203 -8.51 11.62 9.28
N CYS A 204 -8.67 11.40 7.98
CA CYS A 204 -9.96 11.48 7.30
C CYS A 204 -10.21 10.25 6.42
N ASP A 205 -11.44 9.72 6.46
CA ASP A 205 -11.85 8.65 5.56
C ASP A 205 -12.08 9.20 4.13
N VAL A 206 -11.34 8.65 3.18
CA VAL A 206 -11.44 9.04 1.76
C VAL A 206 -12.41 8.17 0.97
N THR A 207 -12.90 7.08 1.56
CA THR A 207 -13.82 6.10 0.93
C THR A 207 -15.01 6.76 0.21
N PRO A 208 -15.70 7.77 0.79
CA PRO A 208 -16.84 8.41 0.12
C PRO A 208 -16.50 9.08 -1.21
N TYR A 209 -15.24 9.46 -1.42
CA TYR A 209 -14.81 10.21 -2.60
C TYR A 209 -14.24 9.33 -3.72
N ILE A 210 -13.90 8.08 -3.41
CA ILE A 210 -13.23 7.17 -4.36
C ILE A 210 -14.15 6.10 -4.95
N GLY A 211 -15.45 6.15 -4.66
CA GLY A 211 -16.45 5.24 -5.24
C GLY A 211 -16.39 3.80 -4.71
N ARG A 212 -15.88 3.63 -3.48
CA ARG A 212 -15.99 2.37 -2.74
C ARG A 212 -17.23 2.44 -1.86
N ASN A 213 -18.07 1.40 -1.90
CA ASN A 213 -19.12 1.24 -0.90
C ASN A 213 -18.45 0.85 0.42
N ALA A 214 -18.82 1.54 1.50
CA ALA A 214 -18.33 1.28 2.85
C ALA A 214 -18.82 -0.07 3.38
#